data_AF-A0A0R2LAS3-F1
#
_entry.id   AF-A0A0R2LAS3-F1
#
_cell.length_a   1.000
_cell.length_b   1.000
_cell.length_c   1.000
_cell.angle_alpha   90.00
_cell.angle_beta   90.00
_cell.angle_gamma   90.00
#
_symmetry.space_group_name_H-M   'P 1'
#
loop_
_entity.id
_entity.type
_entity.pdbx_description
1 polymer ?
#
loop_
_entity_poly.entity_id
_entity_poly.type
_entity_poly.pdbx_seq_one_letter_code
_entity_poly.pdbx_strand_id
1 'polypeptide(L)'
;MSLQNIKEFSLLLHQYNIALVIDDVGTGSNTFDNIKFLLPYVDKIKLAMQNLRMENRAEEIPGYIAFWVKQAKKYCLDMVLEGVEDSNDQVLAEKFGIDLQQGYLYGKPSMV
;
A
#
# COMPACT_ATOMS: atom_id res chain seq x y z
N MET A 1 -13.35 4.63 9.13
CA MET A 1 -13.96 3.38 9.63
C MET A 1 -13.44 3.14 11.05
N SER A 2 -14.26 2.63 11.98
CA SER A 2 -13.80 2.42 13.36
C SER A 2 -12.86 1.21 13.44
N LEU A 3 -11.99 1.17 14.46
CA LEU A 3 -11.17 -0.02 14.75
C LEU A 3 -12.04 -1.27 14.97
N GLN A 4 -13.20 -1.10 15.59
CA GLN A 4 -14.13 -2.20 15.86
C GLN A 4 -14.60 -2.86 14.55
N ASN A 5 -15.00 -2.05 13.56
CA ASN A 5 -15.44 -2.57 12.27
C ASN A 5 -14.31 -3.32 11.55
N ILE A 6 -13.06 -2.83 11.61
CA ILE A 6 -11.92 -3.49 10.97
C ILE A 6 -11.63 -4.86 11.60
N LYS A 7 -11.74 -4.98 12.93
CA LYS A 7 -11.61 -6.28 13.61
C LYS A 7 -12.70 -7.25 13.17
N GLU A 8 -13.94 -6.79 13.09
CA GLU A 8 -15.08 -7.59 12.65
C GLU A 8 -14.91 -8.04 11.19
N PHE A 9 -14.49 -7.15 10.29
CA PHE A 9 -14.20 -7.49 8.91
C PHE A 9 -13.03 -8.46 8.77
N SER A 10 -11.92 -8.24 9.50
CA SER A 10 -10.78 -9.15 9.50
C SER A 10 -11.22 -10.56 9.89
N LEU A 11 -11.93 -10.71 11.01
CA LEU A 11 -12.44 -12.01 11.46
C LEU A 11 -13.39 -12.65 10.45
N LEU A 12 -14.29 -11.88 9.84
CA LEU A 12 -15.24 -12.39 8.86
C LEU A 12 -14.56 -12.83 7.57
N LEU A 13 -13.71 -11.99 6.98
CA LEU A 13 -13.06 -12.25 5.69
C LEU A 13 -12.08 -13.43 5.79
N HIS A 14 -11.34 -13.52 6.90
CA HIS A 14 -10.41 -14.62 7.13
C HIS A 14 -11.10 -15.98 7.29
N GLN A 15 -12.36 -16.04 7.75
CA GLN A 15 -13.15 -17.29 7.75
C GLN A 15 -13.38 -17.84 6.33
N TYR A 16 -13.29 -16.98 5.32
CA TYR A 16 -13.44 -17.34 3.91
C TYR A 16 -12.11 -17.28 3.14
N ASN A 17 -10.96 -17.20 3.83
CA ASN A 17 -9.63 -17.02 3.23
C ASN A 17 -9.52 -15.79 2.32
N ILE A 18 -10.26 -14.72 2.63
CA ILE A 18 -10.19 -13.45 1.92
C ILE A 18 -9.28 -12.50 2.70
N ALA A 19 -8.27 -11.95 2.02
CA ALA A 19 -7.35 -10.98 2.61
C ALA A 19 -8.02 -9.60 2.76
N LEU A 20 -7.74 -8.92 3.87
CA LEU A 20 -8.13 -7.54 4.11
C LEU A 20 -6.93 -6.63 3.82
N VAL A 21 -7.15 -5.62 2.96
CA VAL A 21 -6.09 -4.73 2.45
C VAL A 21 -6.46 -3.28 2.73
N ILE A 22 -5.49 -2.47 3.18
CA ILE A 22 -5.66 -1.01 3.25
C ILE A 22 -5.06 -0.39 1.99
N ASP A 23 -5.89 0.33 1.25
CA ASP A 23 -5.49 1.04 0.04
C ASP A 23 -4.99 2.46 0.33
N ASP A 24 -4.23 3.04 -0.60
CA ASP A 24 -3.77 4.43 -0.60
C ASP A 24 -3.07 4.90 0.69
N VAL A 25 -2.26 4.04 1.31
CA VAL A 25 -1.59 4.40 2.57
C VAL A 25 -0.63 5.58 2.39
N GLY A 26 -0.61 6.50 3.35
CA GLY A 26 0.25 7.69 3.32
C GLY A 26 -0.34 8.90 2.60
N THR A 27 -1.47 8.75 1.90
CA THR A 27 -2.13 9.85 1.18
C THR A 27 -3.56 10.07 1.68
N GLY A 28 -4.11 11.27 1.44
CA GLY A 28 -5.44 11.64 1.92
C GLY A 28 -5.61 11.46 3.44
N SER A 29 -6.70 10.80 3.84
CA SER A 29 -6.99 10.51 5.25
C SER A 29 -6.23 9.29 5.80
N ASN A 30 -5.58 8.49 4.96
CA ASN A 30 -4.86 7.27 5.34
C ASN A 30 -3.41 7.55 5.77
N THR A 31 -3.20 8.62 6.53
CA THR A 31 -1.90 8.90 7.16
C THR A 31 -1.57 7.83 8.21
N PHE A 32 -0.28 7.62 8.48
CA PHE A 32 0.14 6.61 9.46
C PHE A 32 -0.53 6.79 10.82
N ASP A 33 -0.61 8.02 11.34
CA ASP A 33 -1.23 8.27 12.64
C ASP A 33 -2.71 7.91 12.68
N ASN A 34 -3.41 8.07 11.55
CA ASN A 34 -4.82 7.75 11.42
C ASN A 34 -5.10 6.26 11.27
N ILE A 35 -4.13 5.45 10.80
CA ILE A 35 -4.38 4.03 10.49
C ILE A 35 -3.47 3.04 11.24
N LYS A 36 -2.48 3.51 12.02
CA LYS A 36 -1.51 2.63 12.72
C LYS A 36 -2.14 1.59 13.64
N PHE A 37 -3.31 1.89 14.21
CA PHE A 37 -4.05 0.98 15.07
C PHE A 37 -4.83 -0.09 14.29
N LEU A 38 -5.02 0.09 12.97
CA LEU A 38 -5.64 -0.86 12.06
C LEU A 38 -4.64 -1.91 11.54
N LEU A 39 -3.36 -1.53 11.41
CA LEU A 39 -2.30 -2.36 10.82
C LEU A 39 -2.18 -3.78 11.41
N PRO A 40 -2.40 -4.04 12.71
CA PRO A 40 -2.37 -5.41 13.24
C PRO A 40 -3.51 -6.33 12.78
N TYR A 41 -4.51 -5.81 12.04
CA TYR A 41 -5.74 -6.52 11.69
C TYR A 41 -5.95 -6.61 10.18
N VAL A 42 -4.91 -6.35 9.39
CA VAL A 42 -4.95 -6.41 7.93
C VAL A 42 -3.77 -7.26 7.45
N ASP A 43 -3.84 -7.72 6.22
CA ASP A 43 -2.83 -8.61 5.65
C ASP A 43 -1.83 -7.86 4.77
N LYS A 44 -2.28 -6.72 4.20
CA LYS A 44 -1.55 -6.02 3.15
C LYS A 44 -1.84 -4.53 3.16
N ILE A 45 -0.86 -3.76 2.72
CA ILE A 45 -0.98 -2.33 2.44
C ILE A 45 -0.60 -2.02 0.99
N LYS A 46 -1.24 -1.00 0.42
CA LYS A 46 -0.96 -0.52 -0.93
C LYS A 46 -0.54 0.95 -0.86
N LEU A 47 0.67 1.26 -1.31
CA LEU A 47 1.21 2.62 -1.39
C LEU A 47 1.13 3.09 -2.84
N ALA A 48 0.39 4.16 -3.09
CA ALA A 48 0.18 4.74 -4.41
C ALA A 48 1.14 5.90 -4.70
N MET A 49 2.16 5.67 -5.55
CA MET A 49 3.10 6.72 -5.97
C MET A 49 2.41 7.80 -6.79
N GLN A 50 1.42 7.44 -7.59
CA GLN A 50 0.67 8.37 -8.43
C GLN A 50 -0.01 9.46 -7.60
N ASN A 51 -0.48 9.16 -6.38
CA ASN A 51 -1.11 10.14 -5.49
C ASN A 51 -0.10 11.21 -5.05
N LEU A 52 1.13 10.81 -4.71
CA LEU A 52 2.22 11.75 -4.38
C LEU A 52 2.60 12.60 -5.59
N ARG A 53 2.64 12.04 -6.80
CA ARG A 53 2.89 12.80 -8.03
C ARG A 53 1.80 13.84 -8.28
N MET A 54 0.52 13.46 -8.15
CA MET A 54 -0.63 14.36 -8.31
C MET A 54 -0.65 15.51 -7.30
N GLU A 55 -0.10 15.29 -6.11
CA GLU A 55 0.07 16.33 -5.07
C GLU A 55 1.32 17.20 -5.28
N ASN A 56 2.10 17.01 -6.37
CA ASN A 56 3.40 17.65 -6.62
C ASN A 56 4.48 17.28 -5.58
N ARG A 57 4.44 16.06 -5.06
CA ARG A 57 5.30 15.53 -3.99
C ARG A 57 6.11 14.32 -4.45
N ALA A 58 6.42 14.24 -5.75
CA ALA A 58 7.16 13.13 -6.34
C ALA A 58 8.53 12.89 -5.68
N GLU A 59 9.20 13.97 -5.27
CA GLU A 59 10.50 13.90 -4.57
C GLU A 59 10.43 13.20 -3.21
N GLU A 60 9.23 13.09 -2.61
CA GLU A 60 9.03 12.42 -1.32
C GLU A 60 8.85 10.90 -1.46
N ILE A 61 8.62 10.39 -2.68
CA ILE A 61 8.32 8.97 -2.95
C ILE A 61 9.33 8.02 -2.29
N PRO A 62 10.66 8.19 -2.45
CA PRO A 62 11.62 7.27 -1.84
C PRO A 62 11.53 7.24 -0.30
N GLY A 63 11.24 8.39 0.33
CA GLY A 63 11.05 8.49 1.77
C GLY A 63 9.77 7.80 2.24
N TYR A 64 8.69 7.96 1.47
CA TYR A 64 7.42 7.28 1.71
C TYR A 64 7.54 5.76 1.57
N ILE A 65 8.21 5.28 0.53
CA ILE A 65 8.46 3.85 0.34
C ILE A 65 9.27 3.31 1.52
N ALA A 66 10.39 3.95 1.86
CA ALA A 66 11.24 3.53 2.98
C ALA A 66 10.46 3.43 4.30
N PHE A 67 9.60 4.42 4.57
CA PHE A 67 8.74 4.43 5.73
C PHE A 67 7.75 3.25 5.71
N TRP A 68 6.98 3.09 4.64
CA TRP A 68 5.93 2.06 4.58
C TRP A 68 6.48 0.64 4.52
N VAL A 69 7.64 0.40 3.90
CA VAL A 69 8.34 -0.89 3.96
C VAL A 69 8.73 -1.25 5.40
N LYS A 70 9.19 -0.27 6.19
CA LYS A 70 9.49 -0.49 7.61
C LYS A 70 8.23 -0.87 8.39
N GLN A 71 7.10 -0.23 8.10
CA GLN A 71 5.84 -0.56 8.76
C GLN A 71 5.33 -1.93 8.33
N ALA A 72 5.37 -2.26 7.04
CA ALA A 72 5.01 -3.58 6.53
C ALA A 72 5.80 -4.70 7.25
N LYS A 73 7.12 -4.56 7.34
CA LYS A 73 7.98 -5.49 8.09
C LYS A 73 7.62 -5.56 9.57
N LYS A 74 7.37 -4.42 10.21
CA LYS A 74 7.02 -4.36 11.64
C LYS A 74 5.71 -5.07 11.97
N TYR A 75 4.72 -4.97 11.08
CA TYR A 75 3.39 -5.53 11.28
C TYR A 75 3.16 -6.85 10.52
N CYS A 76 4.21 -7.42 9.93
CA CYS A 76 4.16 -8.66 9.13
C CYS A 76 3.15 -8.59 7.97
N LEU A 77 3.14 -7.47 7.25
CA LEU A 77 2.21 -7.20 6.14
C LEU A 77 2.91 -7.40 4.79
N ASP A 78 2.14 -7.87 3.81
CA ASP A 78 2.52 -7.72 2.41
C ASP A 78 2.42 -6.23 2.01
N MET A 79 3.21 -5.84 1.01
CA MET A 79 3.17 -4.49 0.45
C MET A 79 3.04 -4.55 -1.07
N VAL A 80 2.14 -3.74 -1.61
CA VAL A 80 2.04 -3.46 -3.05
C VAL A 80 2.47 -2.01 -3.28
N LEU A 81 3.38 -1.80 -4.23
CA LEU A 81 3.68 -0.46 -4.74
C LEU A 81 2.85 -0.21 -6.00
N GLU A 82 1.96 0.77 -5.93
CA GLU A 82 1.16 1.19 -7.07
C GLU A 82 1.74 2.41 -7.77
N GLY A 83 1.33 2.59 -9.02
CA GLY A 83 1.79 3.70 -9.86
C GLY A 83 3.17 3.45 -10.44
N VAL A 84 3.59 2.20 -10.63
CA VAL A 84 4.83 1.86 -11.34
C VAL A 84 4.60 2.12 -12.84
N GLU A 85 5.10 3.25 -13.34
CA GLU A 85 4.85 3.74 -14.69
C GLU A 85 5.99 3.44 -15.67
N ASP A 86 7.23 3.32 -15.18
CA ASP A 86 8.41 3.08 -15.99
C ASP A 86 9.45 2.19 -15.30
N SER A 87 10.57 1.92 -15.98
CA SER A 87 11.67 1.11 -15.45
C SER A 87 12.38 1.76 -14.25
N ASN A 88 12.35 3.09 -14.11
CA ASN A 88 12.98 3.75 -12.96
C ASN A 88 12.16 3.48 -11.69
N ASP A 89 10.84 3.51 -11.79
CA ASP A 89 9.94 3.12 -10.71
C ASP A 89 10.15 1.65 -10.31
N GLN A 90 10.30 0.76 -11.28
CA GLN A 90 10.57 -0.67 -11.01
C GLN A 90 11.90 -0.85 -10.28
N VAL A 91 12.98 -0.20 -10.73
CA VAL A 91 14.29 -0.23 -10.07
C VAL A 91 14.19 0.33 -8.64
N LEU A 92 13.38 1.37 -8.44
CA LEU A 92 13.12 1.92 -7.11
C LEU A 92 12.41 0.89 -6.22
N ALA A 93 11.40 0.18 -6.73
CA ALA A 93 10.71 -0.88 -6.00
C ALA A 93 11.65 -2.03 -5.61
N GLU A 94 12.49 -2.49 -6.55
CA GLU A 94 13.51 -3.52 -6.32
C GLU A 94 14.51 -3.11 -5.25
N LYS A 95 14.98 -1.85 -5.27
CA LYS A 95 15.89 -1.30 -4.25
C LYS A 95 15.33 -1.43 -2.84
N PHE A 96 14.02 -1.37 -2.68
CA PHE A 96 13.34 -1.53 -1.39
C PHE A 96 12.86 -2.96 -1.11
N GLY A 97 13.07 -3.88 -2.05
CA GLY A 97 12.66 -5.29 -1.95
C GLY A 97 11.15 -5.46 -2.02
N ILE A 98 10.49 -4.73 -2.92
CA ILE A 98 9.04 -4.82 -3.12
C ILE A 98 8.73 -5.63 -4.38
N ASP A 99 8.26 -6.86 -4.17
CA ASP A 99 7.98 -7.81 -5.26
C ASP A 99 6.61 -7.57 -5.91
N LEU A 100 5.61 -7.09 -5.15
CA LEU A 100 4.26 -6.85 -5.65
C LEU A 100 4.15 -5.41 -6.15
N GLN A 101 3.90 -5.26 -7.45
CA GLN A 101 3.86 -3.97 -8.12
C GLN A 101 2.61 -3.89 -9.01
N GLN A 102 2.05 -2.69 -9.11
CA GLN A 102 0.91 -2.41 -9.99
C GLN A 102 1.15 -1.07 -10.70
N GLY A 103 0.94 -1.03 -12.01
CA GLY A 103 1.03 0.22 -12.76
C GLY A 103 1.14 0.02 -14.26
N TYR A 104 1.19 1.14 -14.98
CA TYR A 104 1.15 1.17 -16.44
C TYR A 104 2.37 0.53 -17.11
N LEU A 105 3.48 0.34 -16.40
CA LEU A 105 4.60 -0.46 -16.88
C LEU A 105 4.15 -1.91 -17.22
N TYR A 106 3.26 -2.47 -16.40
CA TYR A 106 2.80 -3.86 -16.53
C TYR A 106 1.50 -3.98 -17.33
N GLY A 107 0.63 -2.99 -17.24
CA GLY A 107 -0.63 -2.98 -17.98
C GLY A 107 -1.56 -1.88 -17.50
N LYS A 108 -2.29 -1.27 -18.45
CA LYS A 108 -3.39 -0.35 -18.12
C LYS A 108 -4.65 -1.16 -17.80
N PRO A 109 -5.54 -0.65 -16.93
CA PRO A 109 -6.89 -1.20 -16.80
C PRO A 109 -7.53 -1.33 -18.19
N SER A 110 -8.05 -2.52 -18.48
CA SER A 110 -8.75 -2.80 -19.72
C SER A 110 -10.17 -3.24 -19.39
N MET A 111 -11.12 -2.86 -20.25
CA MET A 111 -12.45 -3.47 -20.20
C MET A 111 -12.33 -4.87 -20.77
N VAL A 112 -12.73 -5.86 -19.97
CA VAL A 112 -12.87 -7.26 -20.36
C VAL A 112 -14.34 -7.60 -20.52
#